data_AF-A0A432MDV6-F1
#
_entry.id   AF-A0A432MDV6-F1
#
_cell.length_a   1.000
_cell.length_b   1.000
_cell.length_c   1.000
_cell.angle_alpha   90.00
_cell.angle_beta   90.00
_cell.angle_gamma   90.00
#
_symmetry.space_group_name_H-M   'P 1'
#
loop_
_entity.id
_entity.type
_entity.pdbx_description
1 polymer ?
#
loop_
_entity_poly.entity_id
_entity_poly.type
_entity_poly.pdbx_seq_one_letter_code
_entity_poly.pdbx_strand_id
1 'polypeptide(L)'
;MFCPSGASLSTPYHRNSFPGKEVQESGRRVTPVYLSETSDRTFLKSQLRVPVGVKEKAGDRPLCYCFGHSVASIKEEFRTKGHSDALQDIRAKMKDPGCRCETENPSGACCLGSVTKGIKIAQEELTTNDSEIGPVTTPLRSPSNRGERIAKIGTVFSAIMASACCWLPLLLLTIGVSGVGIAATLETYRPLFIVVTFGFLAAAFYFAYRPKKSASRAAHDCCPPVSAAEGITDADCCDSAQKGRFSMVAMNKVMLWAVTFLAVAFLLLPNYVGALIADRESSSDTVTESPFVTNTTIAIDGMTCEGCAVALEGRLKDVPGVLNARVDYAKKQAILSTKSCCPFPKDDVFKAIAESGFAGHIQ
;
A
#
# COMPACT_ATOMS: atom_id res chain seq x y z
N MET A 1 -29.16 21.52 -17.44
CA MET A 1 -28.34 21.85 -18.63
C MET A 1 -27.73 23.23 -18.41
N PHE A 2 -26.53 23.29 -17.83
CA PHE A 2 -25.88 24.56 -17.46
C PHE A 2 -25.02 25.06 -18.61
N CYS A 3 -25.64 25.76 -19.56
CA CYS A 3 -24.88 26.64 -20.45
C CYS A 3 -24.71 28.01 -19.79
N PRO A 4 -23.50 28.60 -19.79
CA PRO A 4 -23.36 30.03 -19.56
C PRO A 4 -24.16 30.78 -20.64
N SER A 5 -24.71 31.94 -20.29
CA SER A 5 -25.53 32.74 -21.20
C SER A 5 -24.77 32.98 -22.52
N GLY A 6 -25.18 32.32 -23.61
CA GLY A 6 -24.64 32.52 -24.97
C GLY A 6 -23.86 31.36 -25.63
N ALA A 7 -23.83 30.13 -25.09
CA ALA A 7 -23.13 29.00 -25.74
C ALA A 7 -24.09 27.94 -26.31
N SER A 8 -23.85 27.52 -27.56
CA SER A 8 -24.61 26.49 -28.30
C SER A 8 -24.12 25.06 -28.02
N LEU A 9 -25.02 24.10 -28.23
CA LEU A 9 -25.04 22.73 -27.65
C LEU A 9 -23.94 21.73 -28.07
N SER A 10 -22.90 22.11 -28.83
CA SER A 10 -22.10 21.12 -29.59
C SER A 10 -20.67 20.86 -29.10
N THR A 11 -20.18 21.44 -27.99
CA THR A 11 -18.78 21.26 -27.55
C THR A 11 -18.64 20.52 -26.21
N PRO A 12 -17.80 19.47 -26.11
CA PRO A 12 -17.57 18.74 -24.87
C PRO A 12 -16.68 19.56 -23.93
N TYR A 13 -17.23 20.01 -22.79
CA TYR A 13 -16.45 20.62 -21.71
C TYR A 13 -16.07 19.54 -20.68
N HIS A 14 -14.77 19.39 -20.37
CA HIS A 14 -14.32 18.52 -19.30
C HIS A 14 -14.75 19.08 -17.94
N ARG A 15 -15.52 18.28 -17.20
CA ARG A 15 -16.33 18.69 -16.04
C ARG A 15 -15.60 18.75 -14.70
N ASN A 16 -14.29 18.50 -14.69
CA ASN A 16 -13.45 18.48 -13.49
C ASN A 16 -12.33 19.51 -13.62
N SER A 17 -12.53 20.69 -13.04
CA SER A 17 -11.43 21.62 -12.76
C SER A 17 -10.50 20.96 -11.73
N PHE A 18 -9.28 20.62 -12.19
CA PHE A 18 -8.17 20.16 -11.36
C PHE A 18 -7.93 21.15 -10.20
N PRO A 19 -7.73 20.68 -8.96
CA PRO A 19 -7.25 21.55 -7.90
C PRO A 19 -5.81 21.97 -8.24
N GLY A 20 -5.57 23.23 -8.65
CA GLY A 20 -4.21 23.78 -8.62
C GLY A 20 -3.79 24.80 -9.69
N LYS A 21 -4.58 25.10 -10.72
CA LYS A 21 -4.22 26.19 -11.66
C LYS A 21 -5.02 27.46 -11.34
N GLU A 22 -4.37 28.40 -10.66
CA GLU A 22 -4.84 29.77 -10.53
C GLU A 22 -4.62 30.50 -11.86
N VAL A 23 -5.62 31.25 -12.33
CA VAL A 23 -5.50 32.09 -13.52
C VAL A 23 -5.45 33.56 -13.07
N GLN A 24 -4.61 34.35 -13.73
CA GLN A 24 -4.40 35.75 -13.40
C GLN A 24 -5.26 36.62 -14.34
N GLU A 25 -6.31 37.23 -13.80
CA GLU A 25 -7.16 38.17 -14.52
C GLU A 25 -7.00 39.55 -13.87
N SER A 26 -6.55 40.54 -14.64
CA SER A 26 -6.34 41.92 -14.17
C SER A 26 -5.52 42.03 -12.87
N GLY A 27 -4.44 41.25 -12.76
CA GLY A 27 -3.53 41.25 -11.61
C GLY A 27 -4.03 40.51 -10.36
N ARG A 28 -5.24 39.96 -10.35
CA ARG A 28 -5.80 39.21 -9.21
C ARG A 28 -5.82 37.71 -9.53
N ARG A 29 -5.38 36.88 -8.57
CA ARG A 29 -5.47 35.41 -8.66
C ARG A 29 -6.91 34.97 -8.48
N VAL A 30 -7.47 34.28 -9.46
CA VAL A 30 -8.85 33.77 -9.40
C VAL A 30 -8.86 32.28 -9.71
N THR A 31 -9.71 31.53 -9.00
CA THR A 31 -9.87 30.10 -9.20
C THR A 31 -10.90 29.85 -10.31
N PRO A 32 -10.50 29.26 -11.46
CA PRO A 32 -11.42 28.95 -12.55
C PRO A 32 -12.39 27.81 -12.15
N VAL A 33 -13.65 27.91 -12.58
CA VAL A 33 -14.65 26.87 -12.32
C VAL A 33 -14.72 25.87 -13.47
N TYR A 34 -14.65 26.34 -14.71
CA TYR A 34 -14.56 25.50 -15.92
C TYR A 34 -13.45 26.01 -16.85
N LEU A 35 -12.79 25.07 -17.52
CA LEU A 35 -11.81 25.29 -18.57
C LEU A 35 -12.31 24.53 -19.82
N SER A 36 -12.41 25.22 -20.95
CA SER A 36 -12.70 24.61 -22.26
C SER A 36 -11.43 23.99 -22.84
N GLU A 37 -11.53 22.82 -23.49
CA GLU A 37 -10.38 22.20 -24.20
C GLU A 37 -10.19 22.79 -25.61
N THR A 38 -11.29 23.17 -26.26
CA THR A 38 -11.30 23.63 -27.66
C THR A 38 -11.14 25.14 -27.83
N SER A 39 -11.24 25.89 -26.74
CA SER A 39 -11.05 27.34 -26.75
C SER A 39 -10.42 27.74 -25.42
N ASP A 40 -9.56 28.76 -25.40
CA ASP A 40 -8.91 29.26 -24.17
C ASP A 40 -9.90 30.00 -23.24
N ARG A 41 -11.16 29.55 -23.20
CA ARG A 41 -12.26 30.18 -22.47
C ARG A 41 -12.32 29.58 -21.09
N THR A 42 -12.08 30.45 -20.11
CA THR A 42 -12.19 30.16 -18.68
C THR A 42 -13.44 30.84 -18.13
N PHE A 43 -14.21 30.11 -17.30
CA PHE A 43 -15.38 30.68 -16.63
C PHE A 43 -15.11 30.87 -15.14
N LEU A 44 -15.32 32.11 -14.68
CA LEU A 44 -15.22 32.49 -13.27
C LEU A 44 -16.55 32.26 -12.52
N LYS A 45 -16.48 32.21 -11.18
CA LYS A 45 -17.67 32.06 -10.32
C LYS A 45 -18.72 33.14 -10.58
N SER A 46 -18.30 34.39 -10.79
CA SER A 46 -19.18 35.54 -11.04
C SER A 46 -19.94 35.44 -12.36
N GLN A 47 -19.51 34.58 -13.28
CA GLN A 47 -20.11 34.40 -14.60
C GLN A 47 -21.10 33.23 -14.63
N LEU A 48 -21.28 32.53 -13.50
CA LEU A 48 -22.19 31.40 -13.40
C LEU A 48 -23.59 31.84 -12.97
N ARG A 49 -24.60 31.26 -13.60
CA ARG A 49 -26.02 31.49 -13.24
C ARG A 49 -26.38 30.86 -11.89
N VAL A 50 -25.72 29.78 -11.50
CA VAL A 50 -26.00 29.03 -10.26
C VAL A 50 -24.71 28.91 -9.43
N PRO A 51 -24.78 29.17 -8.11
CA PRO A 51 -23.61 29.11 -7.25
C PRO A 51 -23.11 27.67 -7.10
N VAL A 52 -21.78 27.51 -7.06
CA VAL A 52 -21.12 26.21 -6.91
C VAL A 52 -20.69 26.02 -5.47
N GLY A 53 -21.50 25.36 -4.65
CA GLY A 53 -21.34 25.41 -3.18
C GLY A 53 -19.98 24.92 -2.66
N VAL A 54 -19.33 23.96 -3.34
CA VAL A 54 -17.95 23.51 -2.99
C VAL A 54 -16.88 24.57 -3.21
N LYS A 55 -17.21 25.66 -3.92
CA LYS A 55 -16.34 26.81 -4.14
C LYS A 55 -16.76 28.02 -3.30
N GLU A 56 -17.90 27.96 -2.61
CA GLU A 56 -18.40 29.04 -1.77
C GLU A 56 -17.89 28.92 -0.34
N LYS A 57 -17.51 30.06 0.27
CA LYS A 57 -17.04 30.11 1.66
C LYS A 57 -18.11 30.61 2.64
N ALA A 58 -19.15 31.27 2.15
CA ALA A 58 -20.22 31.86 2.95
C ALA A 58 -21.58 31.67 2.25
N GLY A 59 -22.67 31.95 2.97
CA GLY A 59 -24.04 31.82 2.47
C GLY A 59 -24.56 30.38 2.50
N ASP A 60 -25.54 30.10 1.63
CA ASP A 60 -26.29 28.83 1.60
C ASP A 60 -25.42 27.62 1.25
N ARG A 61 -24.52 27.78 0.27
CA ARG A 61 -23.56 26.77 -0.22
C ARG A 61 -24.27 25.46 -0.64
N PRO A 62 -24.92 25.43 -1.81
CA PRO A 62 -25.67 24.26 -2.28
C PRO A 62 -24.77 23.06 -2.59
N LEU A 63 -25.19 21.87 -2.19
CA LEU A 63 -24.45 20.61 -2.34
C LEU A 63 -25.22 19.57 -3.17
N CYS A 64 -26.53 19.44 -2.94
CA CYS A 64 -27.44 18.62 -3.73
C CYS A 64 -28.43 19.53 -4.48
N TYR A 65 -28.17 19.73 -5.77
CA TYR A 65 -29.00 20.59 -6.62
C TYR A 65 -30.35 19.96 -6.98
N CYS A 66 -30.48 18.62 -6.91
CA CYS A 66 -31.75 17.95 -7.19
C CYS A 66 -32.77 18.09 -6.06
N PHE A 67 -32.31 18.08 -4.81
CA PHE A 67 -33.19 17.99 -3.62
C PHE A 67 -33.00 19.15 -2.64
N GLY A 68 -32.18 20.15 -2.98
CA GLY A 68 -32.06 21.39 -2.21
C GLY A 68 -31.19 21.30 -0.95
N HIS A 69 -30.36 20.27 -0.80
CA HIS A 69 -29.45 20.19 0.36
C HIS A 69 -28.25 21.10 0.19
N SER A 70 -28.06 21.99 1.15
CA SER A 70 -26.98 22.98 1.25
C SER A 70 -26.27 22.89 2.60
N VAL A 71 -25.09 23.49 2.74
CA VAL A 71 -24.42 23.54 4.06
C VAL A 71 -25.31 24.28 5.08
N ALA A 72 -26.03 25.33 4.67
CA ALA A 72 -26.94 26.04 5.57
C ALA A 72 -28.12 25.17 6.03
N SER A 73 -28.77 24.43 5.12
CA SER A 73 -29.84 23.50 5.48
C SER A 73 -29.38 22.42 6.46
N ILE A 74 -28.18 21.87 6.24
CA ILE A 74 -27.57 20.86 7.11
C ILE A 74 -27.26 21.45 8.49
N LYS A 75 -26.73 22.68 8.55
CA LYS A 75 -26.52 23.37 9.84
C LYS A 75 -27.83 23.55 10.60
N GLU A 76 -28.93 23.82 9.89
CA GLU A 76 -30.24 23.94 10.50
C GLU A 76 -30.77 22.61 11.05
N GLU A 77 -30.58 21.51 10.32
CA GLU A 77 -30.86 20.16 10.84
C GLU A 77 -30.07 19.87 12.12
N PHE A 78 -28.78 20.23 12.15
CA PHE A 78 -27.97 20.06 13.37
C PHE A 78 -28.45 20.94 14.53
N ARG A 79 -28.89 22.18 14.28
CA ARG A 79 -29.43 23.06 15.34
C ARG A 79 -30.74 22.55 15.91
N THR A 80 -31.62 22.01 15.06
CA THR A 80 -32.98 21.62 15.44
C THR A 80 -33.07 20.17 15.94
N LYS A 81 -32.35 19.24 15.30
CA LYS A 81 -32.42 17.79 15.55
C LYS A 81 -31.15 17.21 16.20
N GLY A 82 -30.04 17.96 16.22
CA GLY A 82 -28.74 17.46 16.69
C GLY A 82 -28.01 16.51 15.72
N HIS A 83 -28.62 16.20 14.56
CA HIS A 83 -28.05 15.34 13.52
C HIS A 83 -28.58 15.77 12.14
N SER A 84 -27.95 15.28 11.07
CA SER A 84 -28.38 15.54 9.69
C SER A 84 -28.94 14.30 9.02
N ASP A 85 -30.13 14.46 8.43
CA ASP A 85 -30.84 13.42 7.67
C ASP A 85 -30.58 13.53 6.17
N ALA A 86 -29.86 14.57 5.72
CA ALA A 86 -29.63 14.87 4.31
C ALA A 86 -29.19 13.66 3.47
N LEU A 87 -28.28 12.81 3.97
CA LEU A 87 -27.84 11.62 3.24
C LEU A 87 -28.94 10.54 3.13
N GLN A 88 -29.79 10.42 4.14
CA GLN A 88 -30.89 9.46 4.14
C GLN A 88 -32.00 9.94 3.22
N ASP A 89 -32.36 11.23 3.32
CA ASP A 89 -33.34 11.90 2.47
C ASP A 89 -32.95 11.83 0.99
N ILE A 90 -31.69 12.13 0.63
CA ILE A 90 -31.20 12.01 -0.75
C ILE A 90 -31.32 10.57 -1.25
N ARG A 91 -30.93 9.57 -0.45
CA ARG A 91 -31.02 8.16 -0.86
C ARG A 91 -32.45 7.69 -1.03
N ALA A 92 -33.37 8.18 -0.22
CA ALA A 92 -34.80 7.90 -0.36
C ALA A 92 -35.34 8.51 -1.66
N LYS A 93 -35.12 9.81 -1.88
CA LYS A 93 -35.59 10.53 -3.09
C LYS A 93 -34.91 10.06 -4.38
N MET A 94 -33.71 9.51 -4.30
CA MET A 94 -33.05 8.86 -5.45
C MET A 94 -33.78 7.60 -5.93
N LYS A 95 -34.53 6.91 -5.07
CA LYS A 95 -35.31 5.73 -5.46
C LYS A 95 -36.61 6.13 -6.15
N ASP A 96 -37.27 7.16 -5.63
CA ASP A 96 -38.50 7.76 -6.17
C ASP A 96 -38.60 9.18 -5.60
N PRO A 97 -38.63 10.26 -6.41
CA PRO A 97 -38.86 10.34 -7.87
C PRO A 97 -37.62 10.15 -8.77
N GLY A 98 -36.44 9.89 -8.19
CA GLY A 98 -35.18 9.80 -8.93
C GLY A 98 -34.39 11.11 -8.95
N CYS A 99 -33.15 11.08 -9.44
CA CYS A 99 -32.26 12.25 -9.48
C CYS A 99 -31.72 12.55 -10.89
N ARG A 100 -31.37 13.81 -11.13
CA ARG A 100 -30.83 14.29 -12.42
C ARG A 100 -29.47 14.97 -12.23
N CYS A 101 -28.59 14.36 -11.44
CA CYS A 101 -27.30 14.97 -11.08
C CYS A 101 -26.45 15.33 -12.31
N GLU A 102 -26.53 14.56 -13.40
CA GLU A 102 -25.78 14.82 -14.63
C GLU A 102 -26.11 16.17 -15.28
N THR A 103 -27.34 16.68 -15.06
CA THR A 103 -27.84 17.91 -15.67
C THR A 103 -28.08 19.04 -14.68
N GLU A 104 -28.37 18.72 -13.42
CA GLU A 104 -28.66 19.66 -12.32
C GLU A 104 -27.42 19.97 -11.47
N ASN A 105 -26.44 19.07 -11.36
CA ASN A 105 -25.22 19.32 -10.61
C ASN A 105 -24.18 19.97 -11.53
N PRO A 106 -23.61 21.15 -11.18
CA PRO A 106 -22.51 21.75 -11.93
C PRO A 106 -21.32 20.80 -12.18
N SER A 107 -21.00 19.88 -11.26
CA SER A 107 -19.93 18.89 -11.50
C SER A 107 -20.33 17.80 -12.49
N GLY A 108 -21.61 17.65 -12.79
CA GLY A 108 -22.19 16.55 -13.57
C GLY A 108 -22.04 15.17 -12.92
N ALA A 109 -21.70 15.10 -11.63
CA ALA A 109 -21.52 13.87 -10.88
C ALA A 109 -22.49 13.77 -9.70
N CYS A 110 -22.59 12.59 -9.08
CA CYS A 110 -23.44 12.38 -7.91
C CYS A 110 -23.05 13.30 -6.73
N CYS A 111 -24.03 13.92 -6.07
CA CYS A 111 -23.83 14.88 -4.99
C CYS A 111 -23.45 14.26 -3.63
N LEU A 112 -23.61 12.94 -3.44
CA LEU A 112 -23.41 12.28 -2.14
C LEU A 112 -22.04 12.55 -1.51
N GLY A 113 -20.98 12.61 -2.34
CA GLY A 113 -19.63 12.94 -1.87
C GLY A 113 -19.52 14.38 -1.37
N SER A 114 -20.10 15.35 -2.09
CA SER A 114 -20.13 16.76 -1.69
C SER A 114 -20.97 16.97 -0.43
N VAL A 115 -22.11 16.29 -0.32
CA VAL A 115 -22.99 16.34 0.86
C VAL A 115 -22.29 15.73 2.08
N THR A 116 -21.63 14.58 1.94
CA THR A 116 -20.86 13.95 3.04
C THR A 116 -19.78 14.90 3.57
N LYS A 117 -19.08 15.61 2.68
CA LYS A 117 -18.09 16.62 3.07
C LYS A 117 -18.77 17.83 3.73
N GLY A 118 -19.88 18.30 3.18
CA GLY A 118 -20.65 19.41 3.73
C GLY A 118 -21.19 19.17 5.13
N ILE A 119 -21.59 17.94 5.47
CA ILE A 119 -22.00 17.56 6.84
C ILE A 119 -20.87 17.80 7.85
N LYS A 120 -19.64 17.41 7.50
CA LYS A 120 -18.47 17.65 8.38
C LYS A 120 -18.19 19.13 8.54
N ILE A 121 -18.23 19.89 7.44
CA ILE A 121 -18.04 21.35 7.45
C ILE A 121 -19.11 22.03 8.31
N ALA A 122 -20.38 21.63 8.16
CA ALA A 122 -21.48 22.16 8.97
C ALA A 122 -21.27 21.89 10.47
N GLN A 123 -20.87 20.67 10.82
CA GLN A 123 -20.60 20.27 12.20
C GLN A 123 -19.43 21.07 12.79
N GLU A 124 -18.30 21.18 12.07
CA GLU A 124 -17.14 21.96 12.48
C GLU A 124 -17.50 23.44 12.69
N GLU A 125 -18.24 24.04 11.75
CA GLU A 125 -18.63 25.44 11.86
C GLU A 125 -19.59 25.73 13.02
N LEU A 126 -20.49 24.80 13.36
CA LEU A 126 -21.36 24.98 14.53
C LEU A 126 -20.55 24.93 15.82
N THR A 127 -19.61 23.98 15.94
CA THR A 127 -18.74 23.89 17.12
C THR A 127 -17.85 25.12 17.32
N THR A 128 -17.46 25.80 16.24
CA THR A 128 -16.68 27.05 16.33
C THR A 128 -17.54 28.27 16.69
N ASN A 129 -18.82 28.32 16.29
CA ASN A 129 -19.70 29.46 16.61
C ASN A 129 -20.18 29.45 18.07
N ASP A 130 -20.32 28.27 18.69
CA ASP A 130 -20.67 28.15 20.11
C ASP A 130 -19.52 28.56 21.05
N SER A 131 -18.30 28.73 20.52
CA SER A 131 -17.10 29.10 21.28
C SER A 131 -16.82 30.62 21.31
N GLU A 132 -17.67 31.46 20.70
CA GLU A 132 -17.47 32.92 20.57
C GLU A 132 -18.29 33.79 21.55
N ILE A 133 -18.68 33.25 22.72
CA ILE A 133 -19.08 34.08 23.88
C ILE A 133 -18.32 33.59 25.13
N GLY A 134 -17.13 34.14 25.34
CA GLY A 134 -16.33 33.93 26.55
C GLY A 134 -14.88 34.41 26.36
N PRO A 135 -14.24 35.05 27.36
CA PRO A 135 -13.04 35.82 27.14
C PRO A 135 -11.85 34.92 26.80
N VAL A 136 -11.01 35.45 25.90
CA VAL A 136 -9.72 34.95 25.45
C VAL A 136 -9.01 34.14 26.54
N THR A 137 -8.94 32.83 26.35
CA THR A 137 -7.84 32.01 26.84
C THR A 137 -7.35 31.11 25.71
N THR A 138 -6.04 31.11 25.54
CA THR A 138 -5.23 30.39 24.56
C THR A 138 -5.53 28.86 24.53
N PRO A 139 -5.13 28.15 23.46
CA PRO A 139 -5.88 27.03 22.91
C PRO A 139 -5.83 25.80 23.81
N LEU A 140 -7.00 25.33 24.25
CA LEU A 140 -7.15 23.96 24.70
C LEU A 140 -7.16 23.05 23.47
N ARG A 141 -5.98 22.49 23.20
CA ARG A 141 -5.79 21.31 22.35
C ARG A 141 -6.91 20.31 22.62
N SER A 142 -7.71 20.02 21.59
CA SER A 142 -8.43 18.75 21.48
C SER A 142 -7.44 17.62 21.77
N PRO A 143 -7.79 16.61 22.59
CA PRO A 143 -6.87 15.55 22.98
C PRO A 143 -6.42 14.86 21.70
N SER A 144 -5.19 15.17 21.28
CA SER A 144 -4.67 14.65 20.04
C SER A 144 -4.66 13.13 20.18
N ASN A 145 -5.49 12.48 19.37
CA ASN A 145 -5.58 11.05 19.24
C ASN A 145 -4.17 10.51 19.05
N ARG A 146 -3.59 9.96 20.13
CA ARG A 146 -2.32 9.23 20.07
C ARG A 146 -2.41 8.14 18.99
N GLY A 147 -3.60 7.54 18.85
CA GLY A 147 -3.95 6.62 17.77
C GLY A 147 -3.93 7.22 16.36
N GLU A 148 -4.36 8.47 16.16
CA GLU A 148 -4.34 9.12 14.84
C GLU A 148 -2.92 9.52 14.41
N ARG A 149 -2.10 9.98 15.36
CA ARG A 149 -0.67 10.24 15.10
C ARG A 149 0.08 8.95 14.78
N ILE A 150 -0.18 7.88 15.54
CA ILE A 150 0.41 6.55 15.28
C ILE A 150 -0.05 6.00 13.93
N ALA A 151 -1.33 6.15 13.58
CA ALA A 151 -1.87 5.70 12.30
C ALA A 151 -1.26 6.47 11.11
N LYS A 152 -1.12 7.79 11.21
CA LYS A 152 -0.50 8.62 10.16
C LYS A 152 0.97 8.28 9.96
N ILE A 153 1.73 8.09 11.03
CA ILE A 153 3.14 7.69 10.96
C ILE A 153 3.27 6.27 10.36
N GLY A 154 2.40 5.33 10.76
CA GLY A 154 2.40 3.97 10.24
C GLY A 154 2.16 3.88 8.74
N THR A 155 1.25 4.70 8.19
CA THR A 155 0.99 4.72 6.74
C THR A 155 2.17 5.23 5.92
N VAL A 156 2.92 6.21 6.44
CA VAL A 156 4.10 6.76 5.76
C VAL A 156 5.26 5.76 5.77
N PHE A 157 5.52 5.14 6.93
CA PHE A 157 6.56 4.11 7.04
C PHE A 157 6.27 2.88 6.18
N SER A 158 5.00 2.44 6.10
CA SER A 158 4.60 1.32 5.26
C SER A 158 4.85 1.60 3.78
N ALA A 159 4.58 2.82 3.30
CA ALA A 159 4.80 3.19 1.90
C ALA A 159 6.30 3.24 1.55
N ILE A 160 7.14 3.76 2.47
CA ILE A 160 8.59 3.85 2.27
C ILE A 160 9.22 2.46 2.26
N MET A 161 8.83 1.58 3.19
CA MET A 161 9.37 0.21 3.22
C MET A 161 8.93 -0.64 2.02
N ALA A 162 7.67 -0.50 1.59
CA ALA A 162 7.19 -1.16 0.37
C ALA A 162 7.88 -0.65 -0.89
N SER A 163 8.34 0.61 -0.91
CA SER A 163 9.12 1.16 -2.04
C SER A 163 10.58 0.72 -1.97
N ALA A 164 11.15 0.66 -0.76
CA ALA A 164 12.55 0.30 -0.54
C ALA A 164 12.88 -1.13 -0.97
N CYS A 165 11.97 -2.10 -0.80
CA CYS A 165 12.23 -3.48 -1.21
C CYS A 165 12.41 -3.68 -2.73
N CYS A 166 11.93 -2.74 -3.56
CA CYS A 166 12.05 -2.80 -5.02
C CYS A 166 13.14 -1.88 -5.57
N TRP A 167 13.34 -0.71 -4.94
CA TRP A 167 14.33 0.26 -5.39
C TRP A 167 15.73 -0.01 -4.85
N LEU A 168 15.85 -0.58 -3.65
CA LEU A 168 17.15 -0.84 -3.03
C LEU A 168 18.00 -1.86 -3.81
N PRO A 169 17.46 -2.98 -4.32
CA PRO A 169 18.23 -3.90 -5.17
C PRO A 169 18.68 -3.23 -6.48
N LEU A 170 17.81 -2.45 -7.12
CA LEU A 170 18.13 -1.74 -8.37
C LEU A 170 19.20 -0.65 -8.14
N LEU A 171 19.10 0.08 -7.03
CA LEU A 171 20.07 1.09 -6.63
C LEU A 171 21.45 0.46 -6.34
N LEU A 172 21.50 -0.67 -5.62
CA LEU A 172 22.76 -1.38 -5.34
C LEU A 172 23.44 -1.88 -6.61
N LEU A 173 22.67 -2.32 -7.62
CA LEU A 173 23.19 -2.65 -8.95
C LEU A 173 23.79 -1.42 -9.66
N THR A 174 23.15 -0.24 -9.56
CA THR A 174 23.70 0.99 -10.17
C THR A 174 24.98 1.49 -9.51
N ILE A 175 25.16 1.21 -8.22
CA ILE A 175 26.37 1.62 -7.47
C ILE A 175 27.49 0.56 -7.64
N GLY A 176 27.24 -0.55 -8.35
CA GLY A 176 28.25 -1.58 -8.61
C GLY A 176 28.71 -2.33 -7.36
N VAL A 177 28.00 -2.18 -6.24
CA VAL A 177 28.26 -2.93 -5.00
C VAL A 177 27.57 -4.27 -5.16
N SER A 178 28.31 -5.26 -5.69
CA SER A 178 27.88 -6.65 -5.63
C SER A 178 27.73 -7.03 -4.16
N GLY A 179 26.51 -7.39 -3.74
CA GLY A 179 26.12 -7.54 -2.33
C GLY A 179 26.86 -8.61 -1.51
N VAL A 180 27.93 -9.20 -2.05
CA VAL A 180 28.71 -10.30 -1.47
C VAL A 180 29.31 -9.91 -0.11
N GLY A 181 29.82 -8.68 0.05
CA GLY A 181 30.40 -8.22 1.32
C GLY A 181 29.38 -7.89 2.42
N ILE A 182 28.19 -7.41 2.04
CA ILE A 182 27.14 -7.03 3.00
C ILE A 182 26.31 -8.27 3.39
N ALA A 183 26.14 -9.23 2.47
CA ALA A 183 25.41 -10.47 2.69
C ALA A 183 26.01 -11.32 3.83
N ALA A 184 27.35 -11.42 3.91
CA ALA A 184 28.02 -12.19 4.97
C ALA A 184 27.71 -11.66 6.39
N THR A 185 27.57 -10.34 6.55
CA THR A 185 27.19 -9.75 7.85
C THR A 185 25.69 -9.90 8.15
N LEU A 186 24.85 -9.91 7.11
CA LEU A 186 23.40 -10.04 7.23
C LEU A 186 22.97 -11.47 7.58
N GLU A 187 23.76 -12.49 7.24
CA GLU A 187 23.50 -13.88 7.65
C GLU A 187 23.48 -14.05 9.17
N THR A 188 24.37 -13.35 9.89
CA THR A 188 24.40 -13.32 11.36
C THR A 188 23.12 -12.74 11.96
N TYR A 189 22.50 -11.75 11.29
CA TYR A 189 21.26 -11.11 11.75
C TYR A 189 19.99 -11.75 11.18
N ARG A 190 20.12 -12.71 10.26
CA ARG A 190 19.00 -13.44 9.65
C ARG A 190 17.98 -13.99 10.66
N PRO A 191 18.37 -14.66 11.77
CA PRO A 191 17.40 -15.13 12.77
C PRO A 191 16.64 -13.97 13.44
N LEU A 192 17.27 -12.81 13.64
CA LEU A 192 16.61 -11.65 14.23
C LEU A 192 15.53 -11.10 13.30
N PHE A 193 15.82 -10.98 12.00
CA PHE A 193 14.81 -10.56 11.02
C PHE A 193 13.64 -11.54 10.94
N ILE A 194 13.90 -12.84 11.05
CA ILE A 194 12.86 -13.88 11.10
C ILE A 194 11.95 -13.67 12.32
N VAL A 195 12.51 -13.46 13.51
CA VAL A 195 11.71 -13.21 14.73
C VAL A 195 10.86 -11.95 14.59
N VAL A 196 11.43 -10.87 14.04
CA VAL A 196 10.71 -9.61 13.83
C VAL A 196 9.56 -9.78 12.83
N THR A 197 9.77 -10.48 11.70
CA THR A 197 8.71 -10.70 10.70
C THR A 197 7.57 -11.57 11.24
N PHE A 198 7.90 -12.65 11.97
CA PHE A 198 6.89 -13.46 12.65
C PHE A 198 6.13 -12.65 13.70
N GLY A 199 6.79 -11.74 14.42
CA GLY A 199 6.14 -10.82 15.36
C GLY A 199 5.12 -9.90 14.68
N PHE A 200 5.46 -9.31 13.54
CA PHE A 200 4.53 -8.48 12.76
C PHE A 200 3.37 -9.28 12.19
N LEU A 201 3.62 -10.48 11.65
CA LEU A 201 2.55 -11.36 11.18
C LEU A 201 1.62 -11.80 12.31
N ALA A 202 2.18 -12.16 13.47
CA ALA A 202 1.40 -12.52 14.65
C ALA A 202 0.52 -11.34 15.12
N ALA A 203 1.05 -10.12 15.14
CA ALA A 203 0.27 -8.92 15.44
C ALA A 203 -0.85 -8.70 14.40
N ALA A 204 -0.55 -8.84 13.11
CA ALA A 204 -1.53 -8.70 12.04
C ALA A 204 -2.67 -9.75 12.15
N PHE A 205 -2.34 -11.02 12.41
CA PHE A 205 -3.31 -12.07 12.72
C PHE A 205 -4.12 -11.73 13.97
N TYR A 206 -3.46 -11.27 15.03
CA TYR A 206 -4.14 -10.88 16.26
C TYR A 206 -5.20 -9.80 16.01
N PHE A 207 -4.88 -8.76 15.24
CA PHE A 207 -5.84 -7.70 14.92
C PHE A 207 -6.91 -8.12 13.90
N ALA A 208 -6.57 -8.97 12.93
CA ALA A 208 -7.51 -9.45 11.93
C ALA A 208 -8.55 -10.43 12.51
N TYR A 209 -8.17 -11.19 13.54
CA TYR A 209 -9.03 -12.18 14.20
C TYR A 209 -9.58 -11.71 15.55
N ARG A 210 -9.14 -10.54 16.07
CA ARG A 210 -9.74 -9.98 17.28
C ARG A 210 -11.23 -9.70 17.02
N PRO A 211 -12.14 -10.33 17.78
CA PRO A 211 -13.55 -9.99 17.69
C PRO A 211 -13.70 -8.52 18.08
N LYS A 212 -14.19 -7.69 17.16
CA LYS A 212 -14.62 -6.34 17.53
C LYS A 212 -15.79 -6.53 18.49
N LYS A 213 -15.58 -6.26 19.78
CA LYS A 213 -16.70 -6.06 20.69
C LYS A 213 -17.51 -4.93 20.09
N SER A 214 -18.65 -5.24 19.48
CA SER A 214 -19.70 -4.26 19.30
C SER A 214 -19.94 -3.69 20.68
N ALA A 215 -19.68 -2.39 20.85
CA ALA A 215 -20.05 -1.69 22.06
C ALA A 215 -21.58 -1.71 22.12
N SER A 216 -22.13 -2.77 22.70
CA SER A 216 -23.49 -2.82 23.20
C SER A 216 -23.48 -2.15 24.57
N ARG A 217 -23.87 -0.87 24.57
CA ARG A 217 -24.37 0.00 25.65
C ARG A 217 -24.15 1.43 25.12
N ALA A 218 -25.16 2.21 24.76
CA ALA A 218 -26.44 2.39 25.42
C ALA A 218 -27.64 2.03 24.53
N ALA A 219 -28.65 1.50 25.19
CA ALA A 219 -30.02 1.40 24.68
C ALA A 219 -30.53 2.80 24.33
N HIS A 220 -31.10 2.94 23.14
CA HIS A 220 -32.28 3.78 22.99
C HIS A 220 -33.36 2.92 22.33
N ASP A 221 -34.41 2.73 23.12
CA ASP A 221 -35.71 2.20 22.74
C ASP A 221 -36.19 2.83 21.44
N CYS A 222 -36.48 2.01 20.44
CA CYS A 222 -37.31 2.37 19.30
C CYS A 222 -37.84 1.09 18.63
N CYS A 223 -38.80 0.43 19.29
CA CYS A 223 -39.78 -0.38 18.58
C CYS A 223 -41.07 -0.39 19.41
N PRO A 224 -42.14 0.32 18.99
CA PRO A 224 -43.44 0.15 19.64
C PRO A 224 -44.11 -1.15 19.15
N PRO A 225 -44.92 -1.81 19.99
CA PRO A 225 -45.67 -3.00 19.59
C PRO A 225 -46.80 -2.61 18.63
N VAL A 226 -46.88 -3.31 17.49
CA VAL A 226 -47.98 -3.20 16.53
C VAL A 226 -49.22 -3.92 17.08
N SER A 227 -50.31 -3.18 17.27
CA SER A 227 -51.64 -3.72 17.52
C SER A 227 -52.38 -3.96 16.20
N ALA A 228 -52.68 -5.23 15.93
CA ALA A 228 -53.81 -5.79 15.18
C ALA A 228 -54.43 -4.99 14.01
N ALA A 229 -54.09 -5.38 12.78
CA ALA A 229 -55.02 -5.52 11.66
C ALA A 229 -54.36 -6.33 10.52
N GLU A 230 -54.84 -7.56 10.38
CA GLU A 230 -54.75 -8.55 9.29
C GLU A 230 -53.77 -8.37 8.11
N GLY A 231 -52.90 -9.37 7.94
CA GLY A 231 -52.82 -10.04 6.63
C GLY A 231 -51.50 -9.97 5.85
N ILE A 232 -50.32 -10.09 6.47
CA ILE A 232 -49.11 -10.54 5.74
C ILE A 232 -48.31 -11.50 6.63
N THR A 233 -48.01 -12.67 6.08
CA THR A 233 -47.34 -13.81 6.68
C THR A 233 -45.95 -13.49 7.25
N ASP A 234 -45.66 -14.02 8.43
CA ASP A 234 -44.37 -14.00 9.11
C ASP A 234 -43.20 -14.45 8.22
N ALA A 235 -42.39 -13.48 7.79
CA ALA A 235 -40.93 -13.55 7.61
C ALA A 235 -40.44 -12.21 7.06
N ASP A 236 -39.20 -11.81 7.39
CA ASP A 236 -38.44 -10.72 6.76
C ASP A 236 -38.56 -9.28 7.30
N CYS A 237 -38.83 -9.07 8.60
CA CYS A 237 -38.48 -7.79 9.25
C CYS A 237 -37.15 -7.80 10.01
N CYS A 238 -36.36 -8.88 9.93
CA CYS A 238 -34.97 -8.91 10.39
C CYS A 238 -34.10 -9.88 9.59
N ASP A 239 -34.32 -10.00 8.28
CA ASP A 239 -33.29 -10.59 7.42
C ASP A 239 -33.15 -9.86 6.09
N SER A 240 -32.43 -8.74 6.15
CA SER A 240 -31.51 -8.42 5.06
C SER A 240 -30.11 -8.36 5.64
N ALA A 241 -29.64 -9.53 6.08
CA ALA A 241 -28.23 -9.87 6.06
C ALA A 241 -27.68 -9.62 4.64
N GLN A 242 -27.23 -8.39 4.41
CA GLN A 242 -25.98 -8.06 3.75
C GLN A 242 -25.56 -8.96 2.56
N LYS A 243 -26.46 -9.29 1.65
CA LYS A 243 -26.16 -10.10 0.45
C LYS A 243 -25.70 -9.16 -0.66
N GLY A 244 -24.44 -8.74 -0.56
CA GLY A 244 -23.81 -7.83 -1.52
C GLY A 244 -22.47 -7.23 -1.07
N ARG A 245 -22.08 -7.40 0.20
CA ARG A 245 -20.69 -7.16 0.63
C ARG A 245 -19.96 -8.48 0.55
N PHE A 246 -19.40 -8.80 -0.63
CA PHE A 246 -18.24 -9.70 -0.65
C PHE A 246 -17.26 -9.22 0.41
N SER A 247 -17.02 -10.11 1.37
CA SER A 247 -16.57 -9.76 2.72
C SER A 247 -15.18 -9.15 2.69
N MET A 248 -15.09 -7.83 2.86
CA MET A 248 -13.83 -7.09 3.05
C MET A 248 -13.01 -7.68 4.21
N VAL A 249 -13.67 -8.36 5.17
CA VAL A 249 -13.04 -9.11 6.26
C VAL A 249 -12.48 -10.45 5.78
N ALA A 250 -13.16 -11.17 4.88
CA ALA A 250 -12.67 -12.41 4.29
C ALA A 250 -11.48 -12.17 3.35
N MET A 251 -11.51 -11.10 2.55
CA MET A 251 -10.41 -10.75 1.65
C MET A 251 -9.13 -10.37 2.41
N ASN A 252 -9.25 -9.63 3.52
CA ASN A 252 -8.10 -9.34 4.40
C ASN A 252 -7.50 -10.61 5.01
N LYS A 253 -8.34 -11.60 5.37
CA LYS A 253 -7.86 -12.91 5.86
C LYS A 253 -7.14 -13.71 4.78
N VAL A 254 -7.68 -13.74 3.56
CA VAL A 254 -7.04 -14.43 2.42
C VAL A 254 -5.69 -13.79 2.10
N MET A 255 -5.63 -12.45 2.06
CA MET A 255 -4.39 -11.72 1.83
C MET A 255 -3.34 -12.05 2.92
N LEU A 256 -3.77 -12.09 4.19
CA LEU A 256 -2.88 -12.40 5.31
C LEU A 256 -2.32 -13.83 5.24
N TRP A 257 -3.16 -14.81 4.89
CA TRP A 257 -2.72 -16.20 4.68
C TRP A 257 -1.79 -16.32 3.46
N ALA A 258 -2.06 -15.60 2.36
CA ALA A 258 -1.21 -15.58 1.18
C ALA A 258 0.19 -15.02 1.49
N VAL A 259 0.28 -13.90 2.21
CA VAL A 259 1.56 -13.31 2.65
C VAL A 259 2.31 -14.26 3.58
N THR A 260 1.60 -14.94 4.48
CA THR A 260 2.20 -15.90 5.41
C THR A 260 2.77 -17.10 4.67
N PHE A 261 2.03 -17.65 3.70
CA PHE A 261 2.50 -18.75 2.86
C PHE A 261 3.72 -18.34 2.04
N LEU A 262 3.69 -17.15 1.43
CA LEU A 262 4.83 -16.63 0.67
C LEU A 262 6.06 -16.44 1.56
N ALA A 263 5.90 -15.89 2.76
CA ALA A 263 6.99 -15.70 3.72
C ALA A 263 7.60 -17.04 4.15
N VAL A 264 6.78 -18.04 4.47
CA VAL A 264 7.24 -19.39 4.80
C VAL A 264 7.94 -20.05 3.62
N ALA A 265 7.38 -19.95 2.41
CA ALA A 265 8.01 -20.46 1.20
C ALA A 265 9.38 -19.83 0.95
N PHE A 266 9.53 -18.51 1.10
CA PHE A 266 10.81 -17.82 0.95
C PHE A 266 11.83 -18.18 2.03
N LEU A 267 11.40 -18.44 3.26
CA LEU A 267 12.29 -18.90 4.34
C LEU A 267 12.79 -20.32 4.12
N LEU A 268 11.94 -21.16 3.54
CA LEU A 268 12.27 -22.53 3.16
C LEU A 268 13.09 -22.58 1.87
N LEU A 269 12.89 -21.61 0.95
CA LEU A 269 13.52 -21.57 -0.37
C LEU A 269 15.02 -21.83 -0.33
N PRO A 270 15.87 -21.17 0.48
CA PRO A 270 17.32 -21.40 0.44
C PRO A 270 17.71 -22.86 0.72
N ASN A 271 16.98 -23.56 1.60
CA ASN A 271 17.22 -24.98 1.86
C ASN A 271 16.75 -25.87 0.71
N TYR A 272 15.79 -25.40 -0.11
CA TYR A 272 15.25 -26.15 -1.25
C TYR A 272 15.91 -25.80 -2.59
N VAL A 273 16.36 -24.56 -2.80
CA VAL A 273 17.09 -24.15 -4.02
C VAL A 273 18.49 -24.76 -3.97
N GLY A 274 19.10 -24.88 -2.78
CA GLY A 274 20.32 -25.68 -2.61
C GLY A 274 20.13 -27.13 -3.06
N ALA A 275 19.00 -27.76 -2.71
CA ALA A 275 18.66 -29.12 -3.15
C ALA A 275 18.33 -29.21 -4.67
N LEU A 276 17.59 -28.24 -5.23
CA LEU A 276 17.23 -28.21 -6.65
C LEU A 276 18.39 -27.81 -7.58
N ILE A 277 19.38 -27.07 -7.09
CA ILE A 277 20.63 -26.78 -7.80
C ILE A 277 21.59 -27.97 -7.68
N ALA A 278 21.65 -28.64 -6.51
CA ALA A 278 22.40 -29.88 -6.35
C ALA A 278 21.95 -30.97 -7.34
N ASP A 279 20.65 -31.10 -7.62
CA ASP A 279 20.14 -32.06 -8.61
C ASP A 279 20.44 -31.66 -10.07
N ARG A 280 20.62 -30.36 -10.37
CA ARG A 280 20.94 -29.89 -11.73
C ARG A 280 22.43 -29.91 -12.07
N GLU A 281 23.31 -30.15 -11.10
CA GLU A 281 24.76 -30.34 -11.32
C GLU A 281 25.23 -31.79 -11.25
N SER A 282 24.30 -32.76 -11.16
CA SER A 282 24.64 -34.20 -11.21
C SER A 282 24.71 -34.78 -12.65
N SER A 283 24.50 -33.96 -13.70
CA SER A 283 24.77 -34.37 -15.09
C SER A 283 26.22 -34.17 -15.56
N SER A 284 27.16 -34.04 -14.63
CA SER A 284 28.60 -34.18 -14.90
C SER A 284 29.30 -35.07 -13.87
N ASP A 285 28.62 -36.08 -13.34
CA ASP A 285 29.29 -37.23 -12.70
C ASP A 285 29.48 -38.35 -13.72
N THR A 286 30.45 -38.13 -14.61
CA THR A 286 31.43 -39.17 -14.89
C THR A 286 32.76 -38.64 -14.39
N VAL A 287 32.97 -38.75 -13.07
CA VAL A 287 34.32 -38.98 -12.55
C VAL A 287 34.73 -40.37 -13.04
N THR A 288 35.11 -40.43 -14.31
CA THR A 288 35.93 -41.51 -14.82
C THR A 288 37.23 -41.39 -14.06
N GLU A 289 37.52 -42.36 -13.19
CA GLU A 289 38.88 -42.69 -12.77
C GLU A 289 39.72 -42.86 -14.04
N SER A 290 40.26 -41.76 -14.53
CA SER A 290 41.20 -41.73 -15.64
C SER A 290 42.59 -41.64 -15.03
N PRO A 291 43.53 -42.52 -15.41
CA PRO A 291 44.88 -42.60 -14.82
C PRO A 291 45.77 -41.37 -15.06
N PHE A 292 45.21 -40.26 -15.56
CA PHE A 292 45.90 -39.01 -15.91
C PHE A 292 45.43 -37.78 -15.11
N VAL A 293 44.60 -37.96 -14.10
CA VAL A 293 44.09 -36.87 -13.25
C VAL A 293 44.52 -37.08 -11.80
N THR A 294 45.15 -36.06 -11.22
CA THR A 294 45.53 -36.03 -9.80
C THR A 294 44.58 -35.09 -9.07
N ASN A 295 43.96 -35.58 -7.99
CA ASN A 295 43.11 -34.77 -7.12
C ASN A 295 43.90 -34.25 -5.93
N THR A 296 43.88 -32.94 -5.72
CA THR A 296 44.50 -32.25 -4.57
C THR A 296 43.42 -31.66 -3.70
N THR A 297 43.45 -31.94 -2.41
CA THR A 297 42.49 -31.42 -1.43
C THR A 297 43.11 -30.24 -0.67
N ILE A 298 42.39 -29.13 -0.61
CA ILE A 298 42.80 -27.90 0.07
C ILE A 298 41.76 -27.58 1.14
N ALA A 299 42.18 -27.43 2.39
CA ALA A 299 41.33 -26.90 3.45
C ALA A 299 41.19 -25.38 3.27
N ILE A 300 39.97 -24.86 3.38
CA ILE A 300 39.66 -23.43 3.22
C ILE A 300 39.15 -22.87 4.55
N ASP A 301 39.84 -21.86 5.06
CA ASP A 301 39.49 -21.11 6.27
C ASP A 301 38.73 -19.82 5.92
N GLY A 302 37.72 -19.49 6.74
CA GLY A 302 36.94 -18.26 6.60
C GLY A 302 35.70 -18.36 5.67
N MET A 303 35.37 -19.55 5.18
CA MET A 303 34.16 -19.77 4.36
C MET A 303 32.90 -19.79 5.25
N THR A 304 31.95 -18.89 4.99
CA THR A 304 30.77 -18.68 5.86
C THR A 304 29.42 -19.01 5.23
N CYS A 305 29.36 -19.28 3.92
CA CYS A 305 28.11 -19.53 3.19
C CYS A 305 28.32 -20.50 2.01
N GLU A 306 27.29 -21.28 1.67
CA GLU A 306 27.24 -22.12 0.46
C GLU A 306 27.42 -21.29 -0.82
N GLY A 307 26.89 -20.07 -0.87
CA GLY A 307 27.10 -19.16 -1.99
C GLY A 307 28.56 -18.74 -2.18
N CYS A 308 29.32 -18.63 -1.08
CA CYS A 308 30.76 -18.38 -1.13
C CYS A 308 31.51 -19.58 -1.72
N ALA A 309 31.07 -20.81 -1.45
CA ALA A 309 31.66 -22.02 -2.02
C ALA A 309 31.51 -22.06 -3.54
N VAL A 310 30.30 -21.77 -4.05
CA VAL A 310 30.03 -21.73 -5.51
C VAL A 310 30.85 -20.63 -6.19
N ALA A 311 30.95 -19.45 -5.59
CA ALA A 311 31.74 -18.35 -6.13
C ALA A 311 33.25 -18.67 -6.18
N LEU A 312 33.76 -19.32 -5.13
CA LEU A 312 35.15 -19.76 -5.08
C LEU A 312 35.41 -20.89 -6.09
N GLU A 313 34.47 -21.83 -6.25
CA GLU A 313 34.58 -22.91 -7.24
C GLU A 313 34.72 -22.36 -8.67
N GLY A 314 33.92 -21.36 -9.04
CA GLY A 314 34.03 -20.71 -10.34
C GLY A 314 35.41 -20.09 -10.57
N ARG A 315 35.94 -19.37 -9.57
CA ARG A 315 37.27 -18.76 -9.65
C ARG A 315 38.40 -19.78 -9.72
N LEU A 316 38.29 -20.89 -9.00
CA LEU A 316 39.29 -21.96 -9.03
C LEU A 316 39.32 -22.70 -10.36
N LYS A 317 38.16 -22.83 -11.04
CA LYS A 317 38.08 -23.37 -12.41
C LYS A 317 38.78 -22.49 -13.45
N ASP A 318 38.81 -21.18 -13.22
CA ASP A 318 39.47 -20.21 -14.13
C ASP A 318 41.01 -20.19 -13.99
N VAL A 319 41.57 -20.83 -12.95
CA VAL A 319 43.02 -20.86 -12.72
C VAL A 319 43.71 -21.74 -13.78
N PRO A 320 44.75 -21.23 -14.48
CA PRO A 320 45.49 -22.01 -15.47
C PRO A 320 46.08 -23.29 -14.86
N GLY A 321 45.77 -24.44 -15.46
CA GLY A 321 46.26 -25.75 -15.01
C GLY A 321 45.27 -26.54 -14.12
N VAL A 322 44.17 -25.92 -13.69
CA VAL A 322 43.04 -26.60 -13.04
C VAL A 322 42.08 -27.14 -14.12
N LEU A 323 41.78 -28.43 -14.10
CA LEU A 323 40.80 -29.05 -15.00
C LEU A 323 39.39 -28.94 -14.46
N ASN A 324 39.25 -29.16 -13.15
CA ASN A 324 37.99 -29.06 -12.44
C ASN A 324 38.25 -28.66 -11.00
N ALA A 325 37.30 -27.95 -10.41
CA ALA A 325 37.30 -27.60 -8.99
C ALA A 325 35.92 -27.93 -8.42
N ARG A 326 35.89 -28.48 -7.20
CA ARG A 326 34.68 -28.67 -6.41
C ARG A 326 34.93 -28.12 -5.01
N VAL A 327 34.02 -27.30 -4.50
CA VAL A 327 34.15 -26.73 -3.15
C VAL A 327 33.02 -27.22 -2.27
N ASP A 328 33.36 -28.00 -1.24
CA ASP A 328 32.43 -28.54 -0.26
C ASP A 328 32.39 -27.62 0.97
N TYR A 329 31.29 -26.86 1.09
CA TYR A 329 31.07 -25.95 2.22
C TYR A 329 31.00 -26.69 3.56
N ALA A 330 30.32 -27.83 3.61
CA ALA A 330 30.12 -28.59 4.85
C ALA A 330 31.44 -29.15 5.40
N LYS A 331 32.36 -29.57 4.50
CA LYS A 331 33.69 -30.07 4.86
C LYS A 331 34.76 -28.99 4.94
N LYS A 332 34.46 -27.75 4.51
CA LYS A 332 35.42 -26.63 4.41
C LYS A 332 36.64 -26.99 3.55
N GLN A 333 36.42 -27.69 2.45
CA GLN A 333 37.48 -28.22 1.60
C GLN A 333 37.18 -27.96 0.12
N ALA A 334 38.23 -27.68 -0.65
CA ALA A 334 38.21 -27.62 -2.10
C ALA A 334 38.99 -28.80 -2.68
N ILE A 335 38.37 -29.52 -3.61
CA ILE A 335 38.98 -30.63 -4.34
C ILE A 335 39.29 -30.13 -5.75
N LEU A 336 40.57 -30.11 -6.10
CA LEU A 336 41.07 -29.65 -7.40
C LEU A 336 41.59 -30.82 -8.20
N SER A 337 41.10 -30.98 -9.42
CA SER A 337 41.58 -31.97 -10.37
C SER A 337 42.56 -31.31 -11.33
N THR A 338 43.80 -31.80 -11.37
CA THR A 338 44.85 -31.33 -12.29
C THR A 338 45.39 -32.47 -13.13
N LYS A 339 46.05 -32.16 -14.25
CA LYS A 339 46.74 -33.18 -15.06
C LYS A 339 47.92 -33.76 -14.29
N SER A 340 48.08 -35.08 -14.27
CA SER A 340 49.20 -35.75 -13.60
C SER A 340 50.57 -35.51 -14.25
N CYS A 341 50.61 -34.97 -15.48
CA CYS A 341 51.86 -34.70 -16.20
C CYS A 341 52.51 -33.35 -15.85
N CYS A 342 51.81 -32.46 -15.15
CA CYS A 342 52.29 -31.11 -14.85
C CYS A 342 52.35 -30.86 -13.33
N PRO A 343 53.29 -30.02 -12.85
CA PRO A 343 53.31 -29.61 -11.46
C PRO A 343 52.04 -28.81 -11.12
N PHE A 344 51.49 -29.07 -9.93
CA PHE A 344 50.30 -28.36 -9.44
C PHE A 344 50.59 -26.86 -9.25
N PRO A 345 49.77 -25.95 -9.82
CA PRO A 345 49.99 -24.51 -9.78
C PRO A 345 49.64 -23.92 -8.39
N LYS A 346 50.49 -24.19 -7.39
CA LYS A 346 50.27 -23.79 -5.99
C LYS A 346 50.04 -22.29 -5.85
N ASP A 347 50.93 -21.48 -6.41
CA ASP A 347 50.94 -20.04 -6.20
C ASP A 347 49.70 -19.36 -6.79
N ASP A 348 49.28 -19.75 -7.99
CA ASP A 348 48.10 -19.19 -8.66
C ASP A 348 46.80 -19.60 -7.95
N VAL A 349 46.72 -20.84 -7.46
CA VAL A 349 45.57 -21.33 -6.68
C VAL A 349 45.46 -20.57 -5.36
N PHE A 350 46.55 -20.46 -4.59
CA PHE A 350 46.52 -19.73 -3.31
C PHE A 350 46.27 -18.24 -3.50
N LYS A 351 46.77 -17.64 -4.59
CA LYS A 351 46.45 -16.27 -4.97
C LYS A 351 44.95 -16.11 -5.24
N ALA A 352 44.33 -17.02 -6.01
CA ALA A 352 42.90 -16.99 -6.28
C ALA A 352 42.05 -17.16 -5.00
N ILE A 353 42.50 -17.98 -4.05
CA ILE A 353 41.86 -18.15 -2.73
C ILE A 353 41.97 -16.85 -1.92
N ALA A 354 43.16 -16.23 -1.88
CA ALA A 354 43.41 -14.99 -1.15
C ALA A 354 42.63 -13.80 -1.75
N GLU A 355 42.57 -13.68 -3.08
CA GLU A 355 41.77 -12.67 -3.79
C GLU A 355 40.25 -12.86 -3.61
N SER A 356 39.85 -14.07 -3.19
CA SER A 356 38.48 -14.38 -2.79
C SER A 356 38.22 -14.10 -1.30
N GLY A 357 39.24 -13.65 -0.55
CA GLY A 357 39.16 -13.29 0.86
C GLY A 357 39.25 -14.46 1.83
N PHE A 358 39.74 -15.61 1.37
CA PHE A 358 39.89 -16.81 2.20
C PHE A 358 41.37 -17.14 2.42
N ALA A 359 41.65 -17.98 3.42
CA ALA A 359 42.95 -18.61 3.58
C ALA A 359 42.81 -20.10 3.28
N GLY A 360 43.87 -20.76 2.82
CA GLY A 360 43.83 -22.20 2.63
C GLY A 360 45.18 -22.86 2.76
N HIS A 361 45.17 -24.18 3.01
CA HIS A 361 46.36 -25.01 3.09
C HIS A 361 46.10 -26.40 2.48
N ILE A 362 47.11 -26.98 1.82
CA ILE A 362 47.01 -28.33 1.24
C ILE A 362 47.01 -29.36 2.38
N GLN A 363 46.13 -30.35 2.30
CA GLN A 363 46.06 -31.47 3.25
C GLN A 363 47.01 -32.61 2.89
#